data_AF-A0AAU5TCG6-F1
#
_entry.id   AF-A0AAU5TCG6-F1
#
_cell.length_a   1.000
_cell.length_b   1.000
_cell.length_c   1.000
_cell.angle_alpha   90.00
_cell.angle_beta   90.00
_cell.angle_gamma   90.00
#
_symmetry.space_group_name_H-M   'P 1'
#
loop_
_entity.id
_entity.type
_entity.pdbx_description
1 polymer ?
#
loop_
_entity_poly.entity_id
_entity_poly.type
_entity_poly.pdbx_seq_one_letter_code
_entity_poly.pdbx_strand_id
1 'polypeptide(L)'
;MNLQEERGATDAVEARWQRMPLTWRLVRDRAESKTLSQGVLALLAAASAEPRLRRLYPFTKQWTLWFSSRTSPPFNVDVPAAEPLPDGRFRVRGPRGEQVVGETDTAEAAIALVVAQLPADGQA
;
A
#
# COMPACT_ATOMS: atom_id res chain seq x y z
N MET A 1 7.86 -24.21 -12.88
CA MET A 1 8.47 -22.99 -12.31
C MET A 1 8.74 -22.05 -13.48
N ASN A 2 7.75 -21.22 -13.84
CA ASN A 2 7.74 -20.47 -15.10
C ASN A 2 8.33 -19.07 -14.90
N LEU A 3 9.52 -18.86 -15.46
CA LEU A 3 10.15 -17.53 -15.60
C LEU A 3 9.31 -16.53 -16.45
N GLN A 4 8.25 -17.01 -17.10
CA GLN A 4 7.32 -16.22 -17.90
C GLN A 4 6.15 -15.67 -17.06
N GLU A 5 5.71 -16.42 -16.03
CA GLU A 5 4.70 -15.98 -15.07
C GLU A 5 5.28 -14.93 -14.11
N GLU A 6 6.54 -15.12 -13.69
CA GLU A 6 7.28 -14.19 -12.81
C GLU A 6 7.54 -12.83 -13.49
N ARG A 7 7.89 -12.82 -14.79
CA ARG A 7 8.04 -11.59 -15.57
C ARG A 7 6.70 -10.89 -15.82
N GLY A 8 5.63 -11.65 -16.11
CA GLY A 8 4.28 -11.10 -16.24
C GLY A 8 3.76 -10.49 -14.93
N ALA A 9 4.06 -11.11 -13.78
CA ALA A 9 3.72 -10.59 -12.47
C ALA A 9 4.47 -9.29 -12.14
N THR A 10 5.77 -9.23 -12.49
CA THR A 10 6.58 -8.02 -12.27
C THR A 10 6.09 -6.85 -13.13
N ASP A 11 5.84 -7.09 -14.42
CA ASP A 11 5.27 -6.09 -15.33
C ASP A 11 3.89 -5.61 -14.85
N ALA A 12 3.04 -6.53 -14.39
CA ALA A 12 1.73 -6.18 -13.84
C ALA A 12 1.82 -5.34 -12.55
N VAL A 13 2.79 -5.64 -11.67
CA VAL A 13 3.06 -4.84 -10.48
C VAL A 13 3.51 -3.43 -10.86
N GLU A 14 4.45 -3.30 -11.79
CA GLU A 14 4.92 -1.99 -12.25
C GLU A 14 3.80 -1.19 -12.94
N ALA A 15 3.05 -1.82 -13.84
CA ALA A 15 1.91 -1.20 -14.50
C ALA A 15 0.83 -0.76 -13.49
N ARG A 16 0.63 -1.54 -12.42
CA ARG A 16 -0.27 -1.18 -11.32
C ARG A 16 0.24 0.05 -10.57
N TRP A 17 1.52 0.10 -10.23
CA TRP A 17 2.16 1.25 -9.58
C TRP A 17 2.09 2.52 -10.43
N GLN A 18 2.20 2.42 -11.76
CA GLN A 18 2.01 3.56 -12.67
C GLN A 18 0.55 4.03 -12.73
N ARG A 19 -0.41 3.09 -12.77
CA ARG A 19 -1.83 3.41 -12.96
C ARG A 19 -2.52 3.92 -11.70
N MET A 20 -2.12 3.41 -10.53
CA MET A 20 -2.76 3.73 -9.25
C MET A 20 -2.77 5.23 -8.91
N PRO A 21 -1.65 5.98 -8.94
CA PRO A 21 -1.66 7.41 -8.61
C PRO A 21 -2.50 8.23 -9.61
N LEU A 22 -2.59 7.81 -10.87
CA LEU A 22 -3.47 8.43 -11.87
C LEU A 22 -4.94 8.21 -11.52
N THR A 23 -5.33 6.98 -11.15
CA THR A 23 -6.69 6.68 -10.68
C THR A 23 -7.03 7.50 -9.43
N TRP A 24 -6.13 7.58 -8.46
CA TRP A 24 -6.37 8.31 -7.23
C TRP A 24 -6.41 9.84 -7.41
N ARG A 25 -5.69 10.37 -8.42
CA ARG A 25 -5.84 11.78 -8.83
C ARG A 25 -7.25 12.09 -9.36
N LEU A 26 -7.86 11.16 -10.09
CA LEU A 26 -9.25 11.28 -10.55
C LEU A 26 -10.24 11.12 -9.38
N VAL A 27 -9.97 10.18 -8.45
CA VAL A 27 -10.78 10.02 -7.24
C VAL A 27 -10.76 11.30 -6.40
N ARG A 28 -9.60 11.94 -6.22
CA ARG A 28 -9.47 13.20 -5.47
C ARG A 28 -10.38 14.31 -6.00
N ASP A 29 -10.57 14.39 -7.32
CA ASP A 29 -11.44 15.39 -7.93
C ASP A 29 -12.93 15.16 -7.58
N ARG A 30 -13.31 13.88 -7.43
CA ARG A 30 -14.69 13.44 -7.15
C ARG A 30 -14.97 13.12 -5.68
N ALA A 31 -13.94 13.03 -4.85
CA ALA A 31 -14.05 12.59 -3.47
C ALA A 31 -14.67 13.69 -2.62
N GLU A 32 -15.66 13.31 -1.81
CA GLU A 32 -16.25 14.21 -0.82
C GLU A 32 -15.20 14.64 0.23
N SER A 33 -14.27 13.75 0.58
CA SER A 33 -13.16 14.06 1.49
C SER A 33 -11.85 14.29 0.74
N LYS A 34 -11.45 15.56 0.61
CA LYS A 34 -10.14 15.94 0.07
C LYS A 34 -9.00 15.45 0.95
N THR A 35 -9.16 15.50 2.28
CA THR A 35 -8.14 15.04 3.23
C THR A 35 -7.80 13.57 3.03
N LEU A 36 -8.81 12.68 2.97
CA LEU A 36 -8.57 11.25 2.78
C LEU A 36 -7.96 10.94 1.41
N SER A 37 -8.48 11.55 0.35
CA SER A 37 -7.95 11.33 -1.01
C SER A 37 -6.52 11.85 -1.18
N GLN A 38 -6.18 12.99 -0.57
CA GLN A 38 -4.80 13.49 -0.50
C GLN A 38 -3.90 12.57 0.33
N GLY A 39 -4.41 12.06 1.45
CA GLY A 39 -3.69 11.11 2.29
C GLY A 39 -3.36 9.81 1.54
N VAL A 40 -4.29 9.24 0.77
CA VAL A 40 -3.98 8.04 -0.04
C VAL A 40 -2.92 8.33 -1.11
N LEU A 41 -2.97 9.50 -1.76
CA LEU A 41 -1.93 9.90 -2.72
C LEU A 41 -0.56 10.05 -2.04
N ALA A 42 -0.50 10.59 -0.83
CA ALA A 42 0.73 10.70 -0.05
C ALA A 42 1.28 9.32 0.33
N LEU A 43 0.42 8.40 0.78
CA LEU A 43 0.81 7.01 1.06
C LEU A 43 1.33 6.30 -0.19
N LEU A 44 0.67 6.47 -1.34
CA LEU A 44 1.11 5.89 -2.60
C LEU A 44 2.48 6.44 -3.04
N ALA A 45 2.71 7.74 -2.87
CA ALA A 45 3.99 8.36 -3.20
C ALA A 45 5.12 7.83 -2.30
N ALA A 46 4.89 7.80 -0.98
CA ALA A 46 5.86 7.26 -0.02
C ALA A 46 6.13 5.77 -0.25
N ALA A 47 5.08 4.97 -0.47
CA ALA A 47 5.23 3.54 -0.74
C ALA A 47 5.92 3.25 -2.08
N SER A 48 5.72 4.09 -3.10
CA SER A 48 6.43 3.98 -4.37
C SER A 48 7.92 4.32 -4.26
N ALA A 49 8.33 5.10 -3.27
CA ALA A 49 9.74 5.41 -3.02
C ALA A 49 10.47 4.22 -2.39
N GLU A 50 9.76 3.36 -1.66
CA GLU A 50 10.30 2.19 -0.99
C GLU A 50 10.45 1.00 -1.96
N PRO A 51 11.67 0.56 -2.31
CA PRO A 51 11.89 -0.50 -3.29
C PRO A 51 11.32 -1.86 -2.85
N ARG A 52 11.26 -2.11 -1.53
CA ARG A 52 10.67 -3.34 -0.97
C ARG A 52 9.17 -3.41 -1.21
N LEU A 53 8.46 -2.29 -1.06
CA LEU A 53 7.03 -2.20 -1.33
C LEU A 53 6.72 -2.15 -2.82
N ARG A 54 7.59 -1.53 -3.62
CA ARG A 54 7.44 -1.47 -5.08
C ARG A 54 7.39 -2.86 -5.72
N ARG A 55 7.96 -3.88 -5.09
CA ARG A 55 7.89 -5.29 -5.54
C ARG A 55 6.56 -5.97 -5.20
N LEU A 56 5.76 -5.39 -4.30
CA LEU A 56 4.46 -5.91 -3.89
C LEU A 56 3.35 -5.29 -4.74
N TYR A 57 2.23 -6.00 -4.84
CA TYR A 57 1.05 -5.53 -5.56
C TYR A 57 0.22 -4.58 -4.67
N PRO A 58 0.11 -3.29 -5.02
CA PRO A 58 -0.68 -2.35 -4.24
C PRO A 58 -2.17 -2.45 -4.62
N PHE A 59 -3.03 -2.43 -3.61
CA PHE A 59 -4.46 -2.32 -3.80
C PHE A 59 -5.07 -1.46 -2.69
N THR A 60 -6.15 -0.76 -3.02
CA THR A 60 -6.83 0.12 -2.08
C THR A 60 -8.23 -0.38 -1.79
N LYS A 61 -8.59 -0.46 -0.50
CA LYS A 61 -9.94 -0.81 -0.02
C LYS A 61 -10.38 0.25 0.97
N GLN A 62 -11.52 0.92 0.71
CA GLN A 62 -12.09 1.94 1.60
C GLN A 62 -11.05 2.96 2.12
N TRP A 63 -10.26 3.56 1.22
CA TRP A 63 -9.17 4.51 1.53
C TRP A 63 -7.92 3.92 2.20
N THR A 64 -7.95 2.65 2.61
CA THR A 64 -6.78 1.95 3.11
C THR A 64 -5.93 1.41 1.96
N LEU A 65 -4.63 1.68 2.00
CA LEU A 65 -3.62 1.13 1.10
C LEU A 65 -3.09 -0.19 1.67
N TRP A 66 -3.31 -1.26 0.93
CA TRP A 66 -2.88 -2.61 1.24
C TRP A 66 -1.86 -3.10 0.23
N PHE A 67 -1.03 -4.05 0.67
CA PHE A 67 -0.02 -4.69 -0.16
C PHE A 67 -0.23 -6.20 -0.12
N SER A 68 -0.06 -6.86 -1.26
CA SER A 68 0.03 -8.31 -1.32
C SER A 68 1.30 -8.75 -2.05
N SER A 69 1.92 -9.80 -1.52
CA SER A 69 3.02 -10.51 -2.18
C SER A 69 2.55 -11.40 -3.33
N ARG A 70 1.24 -11.65 -3.45
CA ARG A 70 0.64 -12.36 -4.59
C ARG A 70 -0.14 -11.38 -5.47
N THR A 71 0.03 -11.53 -6.78
CA THR A 71 -0.73 -10.81 -7.80
C THR A 71 -2.07 -11.48 -8.13
N SER A 72 -2.34 -12.69 -7.58
CA SER A 72 -3.54 -13.48 -7.80
C SER A 72 -4.12 -14.03 -6.48
N PRO A 73 -5.46 -14.15 -6.34
CA PRO A 73 -6.09 -14.71 -5.16
C PRO A 73 -5.72 -16.19 -4.90
N PRO A 74 -5.66 -16.64 -3.62
CA PRO A 74 -5.96 -15.88 -2.41
C PRO A 74 -4.85 -14.87 -2.08
N PHE A 75 -5.24 -13.60 -1.86
CA PHE A 75 -4.30 -12.55 -1.49
C PHE A 75 -3.76 -12.85 -0.10
N ASN A 76 -2.46 -13.10 0.00
CA ASN A 76 -1.82 -13.17 1.31
C ASN A 76 -1.57 -11.73 1.74
N VAL A 77 -2.31 -11.29 2.76
CA VAL A 77 -2.17 -9.97 3.36
C VAL A 77 -1.26 -10.10 4.57
N ASP A 78 -0.01 -10.47 4.30
CA ASP A 78 1.01 -10.66 5.33
C ASP A 78 1.65 -9.32 5.76
N VAL A 79 1.33 -8.26 5.02
CA VAL A 79 1.91 -6.94 5.19
C VAL A 79 0.90 -6.00 5.86
N PRO A 80 1.34 -5.19 6.83
CA PRO A 80 0.51 -4.15 7.40
C PRO A 80 0.04 -3.13 6.34
N ALA A 81 -1.13 -2.57 6.57
CA ALA A 81 -1.78 -1.62 5.69
C ALA A 81 -1.75 -0.22 6.29
N ALA A 82 -1.79 0.81 5.45
CA ALA A 82 -1.82 2.19 5.91
C ALA A 82 -3.11 2.86 5.43
N GLU A 83 -3.80 3.59 6.32
CA GLU A 83 -4.96 4.40 5.98
C GLU A 83 -4.77 5.85 6.42
N PRO A 84 -5.24 6.82 5.64
CA PRO A 84 -5.36 8.18 6.09
C PRO A 84 -6.59 8.33 7.00
N LEU A 85 -6.47 9.19 8.00
CA LEU A 85 -7.53 9.57 8.91
C LEU A 85 -8.15 10.90 8.47
N PRO A 86 -9.43 11.16 8.78
CA PRO A 86 -10.09 12.44 8.47
C PRO A 86 -9.42 13.63 9.17
N ASP A 87 -8.67 13.37 10.24
CA ASP A 87 -7.89 14.35 11.03
C ASP A 87 -6.57 14.76 10.34
N GLY A 88 -6.24 14.15 9.18
CA GLY A 88 -5.00 14.41 8.43
C GLY A 88 -3.81 13.51 8.83
N ARG A 89 -3.95 12.76 9.93
CA ARG A 89 -2.99 11.74 10.37
C ARG A 89 -3.12 10.43 9.57
N PHE A 90 -2.20 9.51 9.80
CA PHE A 90 -2.15 8.19 9.17
C PHE A 90 -2.16 7.11 10.24
N ARG A 91 -2.82 6.00 9.95
CA ARG A 91 -2.88 4.84 10.84
C ARG A 91 -2.36 3.62 10.10
N VAL A 92 -1.48 2.87 10.76
CA VAL A 92 -0.96 1.60 10.27
C VAL A 92 -1.72 0.48 10.96
N ARG A 93 -2.39 -0.35 10.17
CA ARG A 93 -3.07 -1.57 10.60
C ARG A 93 -2.18 -2.78 10.33
N GLY A 94 -2.22 -3.75 11.22
CA GLY A 94 -1.56 -5.03 11.06
C GLY A 94 -2.14 -5.82 9.87
N PRO A 95 -1.48 -6.93 9.48
CA PRO A 95 -1.85 -7.75 8.33
C PRO A 95 -3.30 -8.25 8.33
N ARG A 96 -3.88 -8.51 9.51
CA ARG A 96 -5.29 -8.90 9.66
C ARG A 96 -6.29 -7.73 9.73
N GLY A 97 -5.82 -6.48 9.75
CA GLY A 97 -6.66 -5.28 9.88
C GLY A 97 -7.25 -5.04 11.28
N GLU A 98 -7.23 -6.03 12.16
CA GLU A 98 -7.76 -5.96 13.53
C GLU A 98 -6.82 -5.26 14.52
N GLN A 99 -5.50 -5.33 14.31
CA GLN A 99 -4.53 -4.68 15.18
C GLN A 99 -4.08 -3.34 14.60
N VAL A 100 -4.01 -2.30 15.41
CA VAL A 100 -3.35 -1.04 15.05
C VAL A 100 -1.89 -1.14 15.49
N VAL A 101 -0.98 -1.04 14.55
CA VAL A 101 0.48 -1.06 14.78
C VAL A 101 0.93 0.29 15.33
N GLY A 102 0.38 1.38 14.79
CA GLY A 102 0.71 2.73 15.21
C GLY A 102 -0.03 3.79 14.40
N GLU A 103 0.08 5.03 14.85
CA GLU A 103 -0.45 6.22 14.18
C GLU A 103 0.68 7.21 13.98
N THR A 104 0.69 7.90 12.84
CA THR A 104 1.74 8.84 12.46
C THR A 104 1.14 10.09 11.84
N ASP A 105 1.84 11.21 11.97
CA ASP A 105 1.40 12.47 11.38
C ASP A 105 1.75 12.61 9.89
N THR A 106 2.64 11.74 9.39
CA THR A 106 3.09 11.76 7.99
C THR A 106 2.96 10.39 7.33
N ALA A 107 2.72 10.42 6.01
CA ALA A 107 2.63 9.22 5.18
C ALA A 107 3.96 8.46 5.14
N GLU A 108 5.08 9.17 5.08
CA GLU A 108 6.42 8.57 5.08
C GLU A 108 6.68 7.78 6.36
N ALA A 109 6.31 8.32 7.53
CA ALA A 109 6.44 7.61 8.79
C ALA A 109 5.52 6.38 8.86
N ALA A 110 4.29 6.47 8.33
CA ALA A 110 3.39 5.31 8.26
C ALA A 110 3.98 4.21 7.37
N ILE A 111 4.52 4.57 6.21
CA ILE A 111 5.16 3.62 5.31
C ILE A 111 6.43 3.03 5.91
N ALA A 112 7.25 3.83 6.60
CA ALA A 112 8.41 3.33 7.32
C ALA A 112 8.02 2.31 8.40
N LEU A 113 6.92 2.53 9.13
CA LEU A 113 6.36 1.53 10.06
C LEU A 113 5.91 0.27 9.32
N VAL A 114 5.23 0.40 8.18
CA VAL A 114 4.83 -0.76 7.36
C VAL A 114 6.06 -1.58 6.96
N VAL A 115 7.11 -0.92 6.47
CA VAL A 115 8.36 -1.56 6.04
C VAL A 115 9.12 -2.18 7.20
N ALA A 116 9.15 -1.53 8.37
CA ALA A 116 9.78 -2.04 9.57
C ALA A 116 9.09 -3.31 10.12
N GLN A 117 7.79 -3.47 9.82
CA GLN A 117 7.00 -4.63 10.19
C GLN A 117 6.93 -5.71 9.09
N LEU A 118 7.52 -5.47 7.91
CA LEU A 118 7.67 -6.53 6.92
C LEU A 118 8.52 -7.64 7.52
N PRO A 119 8.13 -8.92 7.36
CA PRO A 119 9.02 -10.01 7.72
C PRO A 119 10.36 -9.79 6.98
N ALA A 120 11.46 -9.83 7.75
CA ALA A 120 12.77 -9.93 7.13
C ALA A 120 12.73 -11.18 6.24
N ASP A 121 13.24 -11.07 5.02
CA ASP A 121 13.39 -12.16 4.07
C ASP A 121 14.24 -13.25 4.77
N GLY A 122 13.60 -14.19 5.48
CA GLY A 122 14.28 -15.06 6.44
C GLY A 122 13.55 -15.44 7.75
N GLN A 123 12.22 -15.42 7.82
CA GLN A 123 11.51 -16.08 8.94
C GLN A 123 10.45 -17.07 8.41
N ALA A 124 10.94 -18.32 8.30
CA ALA A 124 10.30 -19.64 8.37
C ALA A 124 9.09 -19.96 7.47
#